data_AF-A0A6N9U0P1-F1
#
_entry.id   AF-A0A6N9U0P1-F1
#
_cell.length_a   1.000
_cell.length_b   1.000
_cell.length_c   1.000
_cell.angle_alpha   90.00
_cell.angle_beta   90.00
_cell.angle_gamma   90.00
#
_symmetry.space_group_name_H-M   'P 1'
#
loop_
_entity.id
_entity.type
_entity.pdbx_description
1 polymer ?
#
loop_
_entity_poly.entity_id
_entity_poly.type
_entity_poly.pdbx_seq_one_letter_code
_entity_poly.pdbx_strand_id
1 'polypeptide(L)' 'GTGTGRGAGTSVGSGAGVPLRLAHRGPYAAREVFDLLAAEAVPLVEEVGGAPGSRTYRRTLRLPYGTGVAAAEE' A
#
# COMPACT_ATOMS: atom_id res chain seq x y z
N GLY A 1 2.89 -14.26 32.70
CA GLY A 1 3.50 -13.47 31.62
C GLY A 1 2.78 -13.78 30.34
N THR A 2 2.09 -12.83 29.70
CA THR A 2 2.65 -11.84 28.73
C THR A 2 3.22 -12.54 27.48
N GLY A 3 2.79 -12.23 26.25
CA GLY A 3 1.98 -11.13 25.77
C GLY A 3 1.29 -11.45 24.44
N THR A 4 0.18 -10.77 24.22
CA THR A 4 -0.70 -10.85 23.06
C THR A 4 -0.10 -10.07 21.88
N GLY A 5 0.07 -10.71 20.74
CA GLY A 5 0.44 -10.06 19.48
C GLY A 5 -0.74 -9.26 18.93
N ARG A 6 -0.92 -8.02 19.39
CA ARG A 6 -1.91 -7.09 18.84
C ARG A 6 -1.29 -6.36 17.65
N GLY A 7 -1.50 -6.91 16.45
CA GLY A 7 -1.29 -6.15 15.21
C GLY A 7 -2.29 -4.99 15.18
N ALA A 8 -1.81 -3.79 15.48
CA ALA A 8 -2.61 -2.58 15.42
C ALA A 8 -2.92 -2.26 13.95
N GLY A 9 -4.02 -2.81 13.42
CA GLY A 9 -4.65 -2.26 12.23
C GLY A 9 -5.03 -0.82 12.54
N THR A 10 -4.30 0.13 11.99
CA THR A 10 -4.64 1.56 12.12
C THR A 10 -5.99 1.76 11.45
N SER A 11 -7.03 2.02 12.25
CA SER A 11 -8.35 2.35 11.74
C SER A 11 -8.29 3.71 11.05
N VAL A 12 -8.23 3.71 9.71
CA VAL A 12 -8.45 4.93 8.93
C VAL A 12 -9.97 5.17 8.90
N GLY A 13 -10.39 6.29 9.50
CA GLY A 13 -11.80 6.67 9.59
C GLY A 13 -12.45 6.89 8.21
N SER A 14 -13.62 6.27 8.05
CA SER A 14 -14.70 6.47 7.07
C SER A 14 -14.34 6.93 5.65
N GLY A 15 -13.86 5.97 4.89
CA GLY A 15 -14.10 5.77 3.45
C GLY A 15 -13.64 4.36 3.13
N ALA A 16 -14.38 3.36 3.60
CA ALA A 16 -13.92 1.97 3.72
C ALA A 16 -13.43 1.41 2.38
N GLY A 17 -12.11 1.47 2.16
CA GLY A 17 -11.47 0.76 1.07
C GLY A 17 -11.72 -0.74 1.21
N VAL A 18 -11.72 -1.46 0.09
CA VAL A 18 -11.90 -2.91 0.09
C VAL A 18 -10.52 -3.55 0.31
N PRO A 19 -10.25 -4.19 1.46
CA PRO A 19 -8.99 -4.88 1.65
C PRO A 19 -8.95 -6.11 0.75
N LEU A 20 -7.87 -6.26 -0.01
CA LEU A 20 -7.65 -7.38 -0.91
C LEU A 20 -6.28 -8.00 -0.65
N ARG A 21 -6.21 -9.32 -0.75
CA ARG A 21 -4.95 -10.07 -0.78
C ARG A 21 -4.84 -10.69 -2.16
N LEU A 22 -3.88 -10.22 -2.94
CA LEU A 22 -3.62 -10.72 -4.29
C LEU A 22 -2.50 -11.74 -4.21
N ALA A 23 -2.75 -12.96 -4.71
CA ALA A 23 -1.73 -13.98 -4.76
C ALA A 23 -0.73 -13.69 -5.88
N HIS A 24 0.55 -13.61 -5.55
CA HIS A 24 1.66 -13.63 -6.52
C HIS A 24 2.17 -15.07 -6.71
N ARG A 25 2.78 -15.35 -7.87
CA ARG A 25 3.42 -16.64 -8.16
C ARG A 25 4.93 -16.50 -8.20
N GLY A 26 5.63 -17.42 -7.56
CA GLY A 26 7.09 -17.39 -7.47
C GLY A 26 7.60 -16.25 -6.57
N PRO A 27 8.94 -16.07 -6.49
CA PRO A 27 9.54 -14.97 -5.76
C PRO A 27 9.11 -13.61 -6.32
N TYR A 28 8.74 -12.68 -5.44
CA TYR A 28 8.40 -11.31 -5.79
C TYR A 28 9.44 -10.35 -5.21
N ALA A 29 10.09 -9.59 -6.08
CA ALA A 29 11.12 -8.61 -5.74
C ALA A 29 10.47 -7.31 -5.21
N ALA A 30 9.76 -7.40 -4.08
CA ALA A 30 8.96 -6.30 -3.54
C ALA A 30 9.82 -5.05 -3.30
N ARG A 31 11.01 -5.23 -2.72
CA ARG A 31 11.90 -4.11 -2.39
C ARG A 31 12.31 -3.31 -3.62
N GLU A 32 12.76 -4.00 -4.66
CA GLU A 32 13.21 -3.41 -5.92
C GLU A 32 12.05 -2.72 -6.65
N VAL A 33 10.86 -3.31 -6.62
CA VAL A 33 9.65 -2.69 -7.19
C VAL A 33 9.30 -1.39 -6.44
N PHE A 34 9.32 -1.41 -5.10
CA PHE A 34 9.02 -0.21 -4.32
C PHE A 34 10.12 0.86 -4.41
N ASP A 35 11.38 0.46 -4.61
CA ASP A 35 12.48 1.39 -4.92
C ASP A 35 12.22 2.12 -6.25
N LEU A 36 11.82 1.37 -7.28
CA LEU A 36 11.45 1.95 -8.59
C LEU A 36 10.24 2.88 -8.46
N LEU A 37 9.18 2.45 -7.78
CA LEU A 37 7.97 3.26 -7.60
C LEU A 37 8.26 4.55 -6.81
N ALA A 38 9.17 4.50 -5.82
CA ALA A 38 9.57 5.69 -5.08
C ALA A 38 10.39 6.66 -5.94
N ALA A 39 11.28 6.14 -6.79
CA ALA A 39 12.09 6.95 -7.69
C ALA A 39 11.28 7.65 -8.78
N GLU A 40 10.24 6.98 -9.30
CA GLU A 40 9.40 7.46 -10.40
C GLU A 40 8.07 8.08 -9.95
N ALA A 41 7.88 8.30 -8.64
CA ALA A 41 6.63 8.79 -8.09
C ALA A 41 6.26 10.16 -8.67
N VAL A 42 5.06 10.23 -9.28
CA VAL A 42 4.52 11.48 -9.80
C VAL A 42 3.97 12.33 -8.65
N PRO A 43 4.51 13.53 -8.37
CA PRO A 43 4.04 14.36 -7.26
C PRO A 43 2.54 14.63 -7.34
N LEU A 44 1.87 14.56 -6.19
CA LEU A 44 0.42 14.76 -6.01
C LEU A 44 -0.47 13.66 -6.61
N VAL A 45 0.08 12.71 -7.37
CA VAL A 45 -0.68 11.57 -7.94
C VAL A 45 -0.29 10.26 -7.27
N GLU A 46 0.98 10.11 -6.94
CA GLU A 46 1.59 8.91 -6.38
C GLU A 46 2.39 9.26 -5.12
N GLU A 47 2.33 8.38 -4.13
CA GLU A 47 3.04 8.52 -2.85
C GLU A 47 3.62 7.17 -2.45
N VAL A 48 4.90 7.13 -2.08
CA VAL A 48 5.52 6.01 -1.36
C VAL A 48 5.97 6.53 0.00
N GLY A 49 5.44 5.93 1.08
CA GLY A 49 5.78 6.30 2.45
C GLY A 49 6.17 5.09 3.29
N GLY A 50 6.94 5.31 4.36
CA GLY A 50 7.44 4.25 5.24
C GLY A 50 8.91 3.88 5.00
N ALA A 51 9.43 2.95 5.80
CA ALA A 51 10.79 2.43 5.66
C ALA A 51 10.80 1.18 4.77
N PRO A 52 11.91 0.85 4.07
CA PRO A 52 11.99 -0.38 3.28
C PRO A 52 11.60 -1.63 4.09
N GLY A 53 10.69 -2.44 3.55
CA GLY A 53 10.07 -3.59 4.22
C GLY A 53 8.77 -3.29 4.96
N SER A 54 8.35 -2.02 5.01
CA SER A 54 7.05 -1.58 5.55
C SER A 54 6.46 -0.40 4.78
N ARG A 55 6.88 -0.21 3.52
CA ARG A 55 6.38 0.88 2.68
C ARG A 55 4.93 0.64 2.29
N THR A 56 4.23 1.74 2.07
CA THR A 56 2.93 1.76 1.40
C THR A 56 3.03 2.66 0.19
N TYR A 57 2.66 2.12 -0.97
CA TYR A 57 2.44 2.88 -2.19
C TYR A 57 0.95 3.25 -2.29
N ARG A 58 0.65 4.50 -2.62
CA ARG A 58 -0.70 4.99 -2.89
C ARG A 58 -0.76 5.70 -4.23
N ARG A 59 -1.86 5.51 -4.96
CA ARG A 59 -2.13 6.20 -6.22
C ARG A 59 -3.60 6.51 -6.41
N THR A 60 -3.89 7.71 -6.93
CA THR A 60 -5.22 8.06 -7.42
C THR A 60 -5.49 7.40 -8.78
N LEU A 61 -6.62 6.69 -8.88
CA LEU A 61 -7.09 6.04 -10.09
C LEU A 61 -8.43 6.64 -10.52
N ARG A 62 -8.63 6.72 -11.84
CA ARG A 62 -9.96 6.92 -12.41
C ARG A 62 -10.64 5.56 -12.54
N LEU A 63 -11.68 5.34 -11.74
CA LEU A 63 -12.48 4.13 -11.73
C LEU A 63 -13.81 4.39 -12.47
N PRO A 64 -14.56 3.33 -12.82
CA PRO A 64 -15.97 3.51 -13.15
C PRO A 64 -16.65 4.27 -12.01
N TYR A 65 -17.46 5.27 -12.38
CA TYR A 65 -18.26 6.09 -11.46
C TYR A 65 -17.49 7.06 -10.54
N GLY A 66 -16.18 7.25 -10.72
CA GLY A 66 -15.45 8.30 -9.99
C GLY A 66 -13.97 8.06 -9.84
N THR A 67 -13.32 8.86 -8.98
CA THR A 67 -11.93 8.67 -8.58
C THR A 67 -11.84 7.83 -7.32
N GLY A 68 -10.82 6.98 -7.23
CA GLY A 68 -10.50 6.21 -6.03
C GLY A 68 -9.00 6.23 -5.74
N VAL A 69 -8.61 5.81 -4.53
CA VAL A 69 -7.21 5.61 -4.17
C VAL A 69 -6.97 4.12 -3.99
N ALA A 70 -5.96 3.59 -4.68
CA ALA A 70 -5.44 2.25 -4.40
C ALA A 70 -4.24 2.37 -3.47
N ALA A 71 -4.09 1.40 -2.58
CA ALA A 71 -2.93 1.28 -1.70
C ALA A 71 -2.38 -0.14 -1.77
N ALA A 72 -1.05 -0.27 -1.81
CA ALA A 72 -0.33 -1.54 -1.78
C ALA A 72 0.78 -1.47 -0.72
N GLU A 73 0.90 -2.54 0.05
CA GLU A 73 1.98 -2.74 1.05
C GLU A 73 3.14 -3.49 0.38
N GLU A 74 4.37 -3.17 0.77
CA GLU A 74 5.60 -3.88 0.35
C GLU A 74 5.67 -5.31 0.90
#